data_AF-H1LUS1-F1
#
_entry.id   AF-H1LUS1-F1
#
_cell.length_a   1.000
_cell.length_b   1.000
_cell.length_c   1.000
_cell.angle_alpha   90.00
_cell.angle_beta   90.00
_cell.angle_gamma   90.00
#
_symmetry.space_group_name_H-M   'P 1'
#
loop_
_entity.id
_entity.type
_entity.pdbx_description
1 polymer ?
#
loop_
_entity_poly.entity_id
_entity_poly.type
_entity_poly.pdbx_seq_one_letter_code
_entity_poly.pdbx_strand_id
1 'polypeptide(L)' 'MSEIKTKKMQQTLNNLNVKKALVVCAENEKNTVLSVRNIYGVKAASPKTINVYDILKYNTVVASKDAVKTIEEVYA' A
#
# COMPACT_ATOMS: atom_id res chain seq x y z
N MET A 1 -10.35 6.23 5.72
CA MET A 1 -11.15 6.17 4.48
C MET A 1 -12.37 5.28 4.72
N SER A 2 -13.58 5.85 4.73
CA SER A 2 -14.83 5.16 5.15
C SER A 2 -15.45 4.24 4.08
N GLU A 3 -14.95 4.25 2.84
CA GLU A 3 -15.54 3.46 1.74
C GLU A 3 -14.51 2.58 1.02
N ILE A 4 -14.89 1.33 0.76
CA ILE A 4 -14.14 0.39 -0.07
C ILE A 4 -14.50 0.65 -1.53
N LYS A 5 -13.79 1.55 -2.20
CA LYS A 5 -13.99 1.86 -3.63
C LYS A 5 -12.66 1.91 -4.36
N THR A 6 -12.45 0.94 -5.23
CA THR A 6 -11.30 0.84 -6.13
C THR A 6 -11.15 2.08 -7.00
N LYS A 7 -12.27 2.65 -7.48
CA LYS A 7 -12.29 3.88 -8.30
C LYS A 7 -11.72 5.10 -7.56
N LYS A 8 -12.09 5.28 -6.29
CA LYS A 8 -11.54 6.38 -5.46
C LYS A 8 -10.05 6.19 -5.25
N MET A 9 -9.63 4.95 -4.97
CA MET A 9 -8.22 4.67 -4.75
C MET A 9 -7.39 4.84 -6.03
N GLN A 10 -7.90 4.42 -7.18
CA GLN A 10 -7.31 4.66 -8.49
C GLN A 10 -7.18 6.15 -8.78
N GLN A 11 -8.18 6.96 -8.40
CA GLN A 11 -8.13 8.41 -8.54
C GLN A 11 -7.03 9.03 -7.65
N THR A 12 -6.88 8.57 -6.40
CA THR A 12 -5.79 8.98 -5.51
C THR A 12 -4.41 8.57 -6.06
N LEU A 13 -4.29 7.35 -6.59
CA LEU A 13 -3.07 6.85 -7.22
C LEU A 13 -2.70 7.65 -8.50
N ASN A 14 -3.70 8.00 -9.32
CA ASN A 14 -3.52 8.85 -10.49
C ASN A 14 -3.10 10.27 -10.11
N ASN A 15 -3.70 10.85 -9.07
CA ASN A 15 -3.31 12.18 -8.56
C ASN A 15 -1.87 12.19 -8.04
N LEU A 16 -1.40 11.07 -7.50
CA LEU A 16 -0.01 10.88 -7.08
C LEU A 16 0.93 10.52 -8.26
N ASN A 17 0.41 10.44 -9.50
CA ASN A 17 1.13 10.01 -10.71
C ASN A 17 1.83 8.65 -10.58
N VAL A 18 1.28 7.74 -9.77
CA VAL A 18 1.90 6.45 -9.50
C VAL A 18 1.28 5.35 -10.36
N LYS A 19 2.06 4.80 -11.29
CA LYS A 19 1.63 3.69 -12.17
C LYS A 19 1.84 2.31 -11.55
N LYS A 20 2.89 2.15 -10.74
CA LYS A 20 3.21 0.89 -10.04
C LYS A 20 3.56 1.19 -8.60
N ALA A 21 2.69 0.81 -7.66
CA ALA A 21 2.88 1.12 -6.25
C ALA A 21 2.80 -0.11 -5.36
N LEU A 22 3.70 -0.18 -4.40
CA LEU A 22 3.55 -1.00 -3.21
C LEU A 22 2.88 -0.15 -2.14
N VAL A 23 1.65 -0.47 -1.76
CA VAL A 23 0.95 0.20 -0.67
C VAL A 23 1.17 -0.61 0.61
N VAL A 24 1.90 -0.05 1.56
CA VAL A 24 2.10 -0.67 2.88
C VAL A 24 1.05 -0.12 3.83
N CYS A 25 0.16 -1.01 4.26
CA CYS A 25 -0.96 -0.69 5.14
C CYS A 25 -0.83 -1.44 6.47
N ALA A 26 -1.13 -0.78 7.58
CA ALA A 26 -1.22 -1.43 8.88
C ALA A 26 -2.35 -2.47 8.90
N GLU A 27 -2.27 -3.48 9.78
CA GLU A 27 -3.22 -4.62 9.84
C GLU A 27 -4.69 -4.20 10.02
N ASN A 28 -4.93 -2.98 10.54
CA ASN A 28 -6.26 -2.43 10.75
C ASN A 28 -6.86 -1.72 9.50
N GLU A 29 -6.09 -1.51 8.43
CA GLU A 29 -6.54 -0.79 7.22
C GLU A 29 -7.12 -1.72 6.14
N LYS A 30 -8.06 -2.60 6.53
CA LYS A 30 -8.71 -3.56 5.61
C LYS A 30 -9.37 -2.89 4.41
N ASN A 31 -9.94 -1.69 4.60
CA ASN A 31 -10.61 -0.96 3.51
C ASN A 31 -9.64 -0.55 2.40
N THR A 32 -8.42 -0.14 2.77
CA THR A 32 -7.38 0.25 1.82
C THR A 32 -6.86 -0.99 1.10
N VAL A 33 -6.62 -2.09 1.81
CA VAL A 33 -6.21 -3.37 1.20
C VAL A 33 -7.23 -3.86 0.17
N LEU A 34 -8.52 -3.87 0.52
CA LEU A 34 -9.60 -4.29 -0.37
C LEU A 34 -9.76 -3.36 -1.58
N SER A 35 -9.55 -2.05 -1.39
CA SER A 35 -9.65 -1.06 -2.48
C SER A 35 -8.47 -1.11 -3.45
N VAL A 36 -7.29 -1.53 -2.99
CA VAL A 36 -6.08 -1.62 -3.81
C VAL A 36 -5.99 -2.93 -4.58
N ARG A 37 -6.54 -4.02 -4.05
CA ARG A 37 -6.40 -5.39 -4.60
C ARG A 37 -6.83 -5.54 -6.06
N ASN A 38 -7.80 -4.75 -6.53
CA ASN A 38 -8.33 -4.84 -7.89
C ASN A 38 -7.65 -3.89 -8.89
N ILE A 39 -6.62 -3.15 -8.48
CA ILE A 39 -5.93 -2.18 -9.33
C ILE A 39 -4.68 -2.82 -9.92
N TYR A 40 -4.62 -2.93 -11.25
CA TYR A 40 -3.47 -3.49 -11.94
C TYR A 40 -2.21 -2.63 -11.69
N GLY A 41 -1.10 -3.28 -11.35
CA GLY A 41 0.17 -2.61 -11.06
C GLY A 41 0.32 -2.12 -9.62
N VAL A 42 -0.71 -2.27 -8.77
CA VAL A 42 -0.65 -1.88 -7.36
C VAL A 42 -0.81 -3.10 -6.46
N LYS A 43 0.02 -3.23 -5.43
CA LYS A 43 -0.07 -4.32 -4.46
C LYS A 43 -0.15 -3.75 -3.06
N ALA A 44 -1.11 -4.25 -2.28
CA ALA A 44 -1.17 -4.00 -0.85
C ALA A 44 -0.31 -5.04 -0.12
N ALA A 45 0.54 -4.60 0.80
CA ALA A 45 1.34 -5.44 1.67
C ALA A 45 1.21 -4.98 3.13
N SER A 46 1.31 -5.93 4.05
CA SER A 46 1.42 -5.61 5.48
C SER A 46 2.90 -5.40 5.84
N PRO A 47 3.22 -4.59 6.89
CA PRO A 47 4.58 -4.37 7.38
C PRO A 47 5.34 -5.68 7.64
N LYS A 48 4.67 -6.68 8.20
CA LYS A 48 5.24 -8.00 8.52
C LYS A 48 5.47 -8.89 7.30
N THR A 49 4.78 -8.65 6.19
CA THR A 49 4.84 -9.48 4.98
C THR A 49 5.55 -8.77 3.83
N ILE A 50 6.28 -7.70 4.12
CA ILE A 50 7.02 -6.96 3.10
C ILE A 50 8.23 -7.78 2.66
N ASN A 51 8.41 -7.95 1.36
CA ASN A 51 9.53 -8.67 0.78
C ASN A 51 10.40 -7.72 -0.04
N VAL A 52 11.71 -7.96 -0.04
CA VAL A 52 12.69 -7.20 -0.85
C VAL A 52 12.33 -7.25 -2.34
N TYR A 53 11.85 -8.40 -2.82
CA TYR A 53 11.38 -8.56 -4.20
C TYR A 53 10.25 -7.60 -4.56
N ASP A 54 9.30 -7.41 -3.65
CA ASP A 54 8.18 -6.51 -3.90
C ASP A 54 8.66 -5.04 -3.91
N ILE A 55 9.60 -4.67 -3.04
CA ILE A 55 10.20 -3.32 -3.03
C ILE A 55 10.93 -3.03 -4.36
N LEU A 56 11.66 -4.00 -4.91
CA LEU A 56 12.35 -3.84 -6.19
C LEU A 56 11.40 -3.89 -7.40
N LYS A 57 10.28 -4.60 -7.29
CA LYS A 57 9.31 -4.79 -8.38
C LYS A 57 8.41 -3.57 -8.60
N TYR A 58 8.10 -2.81 -7.55
CA TYR A 58 7.24 -1.64 -7.61
C TYR A 58 8.06 -0.35 -7.54
N ASN A 59 7.82 0.57 -8.46
CA ASN A 59 8.62 1.80 -8.59
C ASN A 59 8.37 2.81 -7.46
N THR A 60 7.28 2.66 -6.71
CA THR A 60 6.90 3.62 -5.66
C THR A 60 6.35 2.86 -4.46
N VAL A 61 6.84 3.21 -3.26
CA VAL A 61 6.34 2.67 -2.00
C VAL A 61 5.51 3.75 -1.31
N VAL A 62 4.25 3.44 -1.03
CA VAL A 62 3.33 4.32 -0.31
C VAL A 62 3.02 3.65 1.02
N ALA A 63 3.57 4.17 2.11
CA ALA A 63 3.35 3.63 3.45
C ALA A 63 2.49 4.58 4.29
N SER A 64 1.58 4.05 5.10
CA SER A 64 0.91 4.83 6.13
C SER A 64 1.87 5.10 7.31
N LYS A 65 1.65 6.19 8.05
CA LYS A 65 2.51 6.58 9.19
C LYS A 65 2.60 5.47 10.24
N ASP A 66 1.50 4.75 10.45
CA ASP A 66 1.45 3.60 11.35
C ASP A 66 2.24 2.41 10.80
N ALA A 67 2.21 2.19 9.48
CA ALA A 67 3.02 1.15 8.84
C ALA A 67 4.52 1.43 8.95
N VAL A 68 4.96 2.69 8.86
CA VAL A 68 6.38 3.05 9.04
C VAL A 68 6.85 2.73 10.46
N LYS A 69 6.06 3.08 11.49
CA LYS A 69 6.39 2.74 12.88
C LYS A 69 6.53 1.23 13.10
N THR A 70 5.62 0.43 12.55
CA THR A 70 5.71 -1.03 12.68
C THR A 70 6.93 -1.60 11.92
N ILE A 71 7.33 -0.99 10.80
CA ILE A 71 8.57 -1.39 10.12
C ILE A 71 9.78 -1.06 10.99
N GLU A 72 9.84 0.13 11.60
CA GLU A 72 10.91 0.51 12.52
C GLU A 72 10.98 -0.43 13.72
N GLU A 73 9.85 -0.81 14.33
CA GLU A 73 9.84 -1.73 15.48
C GLU A 73 10.26 -3.17 15.16
N VAL A 74 10.06 -3.62 13.92
CA VAL A 74 10.37 -5.01 13.50
C VAL A 74 11.82 -5.15 13.00
N TYR A 75 12.41 -4.07 12.48
CA TYR A 75 13.72 -4.09 11.84
C TYR A 75 14.80 -3.22 12.53
N ALA A 76 14.46 -2.47 13.58
CA ALA A 76 15.44 -1.89 14.51
C ALA A 76 15.90 -2.93 15.54
#